data_AF-A0A1H0GW54-F1
#
_entry.id   AF-A0A1H0GW54-F1
#
_cell.length_a   1.000
_cell.length_b   1.000
_cell.length_c   1.000
_cell.angle_alpha   90.00
_cell.angle_beta   90.00
_cell.angle_gamma   90.00
#
_symmetry.space_group_name_H-M   'P 1'
#
loop_
_entity.id
_entity.type
_entity.pdbx_description
1 polymer ?
#
loop_
_entity_poly.entity_id
_entity_poly.type
_entity_poly.pdbx_seq_one_letter_code
_entity_poly.pdbx_strand_id
1 'polypeptide(L)'
;MNTMFDRYAGIIFFAIGTAFVIGSRSISTSAYGSNVGANIFPMLLGGFLALMSVRLIYDTFRRQKAEKYKENLDYKRFIIIFIAAVLYAYFLEDIGFVISTFLFLMIGFQTMQKGSVWVSLLISIAFSCGVYYLYVNLLDGSLPGFPTWLGF
;
A
#
# COMPACT_ATOMS: atom_id res chain seq x y z
N MET A 1 -15.19 -16.92 -7.13
CA MET A 1 -14.66 -17.04 -5.76
C MET A 1 -14.88 -18.46 -5.25
N ASN A 2 -13.88 -19.07 -4.62
CA ASN A 2 -13.95 -20.43 -4.06
C ASN A 2 -13.91 -20.28 -2.54
N THR A 3 -15.01 -20.55 -1.84
CA THR A 3 -15.13 -20.31 -0.39
C THR A 3 -14.08 -21.06 0.44
N MET A 4 -13.59 -22.20 -0.07
CA MET A 4 -12.46 -22.90 0.54
C MET A 4 -11.16 -22.09 0.41
N PHE A 5 -10.87 -21.56 -0.77
CA PHE A 5 -9.70 -20.70 -1.01
C PHE A 5 -9.76 -19.44 -0.16
N ASP A 6 -10.91 -18.76 -0.13
CA ASP A 6 -11.10 -17.52 0.63
C ASP A 6 -10.89 -17.77 2.14
N ARG A 7 -11.32 -18.94 2.65
CA ARG A 7 -11.09 -19.36 4.03
C ARG A 7 -9.61 -19.66 4.32
N TYR A 8 -8.94 -20.42 3.47
CA TYR A 8 -7.51 -20.70 3.65
C TYR A 8 -6.67 -19.43 3.55
N ALA A 9 -6.95 -18.58 2.57
CA ALA A 9 -6.29 -17.28 2.41
C ALA A 9 -6.53 -16.39 3.65
N GLY A 10 -7.77 -16.31 4.15
CA GLY A 10 -8.09 -15.56 5.36
C GLY A 10 -7.32 -16.07 6.59
N ILE A 11 -7.23 -17.39 6.80
CA ILE A 11 -6.48 -17.96 7.92
C ILE A 11 -4.98 -17.64 7.80
N ILE A 12 -4.40 -17.82 6.61
CA ILE A 12 -2.99 -17.54 6.35
C ILE A 12 -2.69 -16.06 6.55
N PHE A 13 -3.50 -15.16 5.99
CA PHE A 13 -3.31 -13.71 6.14
C PHE A 13 -3.51 -13.25 7.58
N PHE A 14 -4.42 -13.87 8.33
CA PHE A 14 -4.57 -13.58 9.76
C PHE A 14 -3.32 -14.00 10.55
N ALA A 15 -2.77 -15.18 10.26
CA ALA A 15 -1.54 -15.66 10.89
C ALA A 15 -0.35 -14.73 10.56
N ILE A 16 -0.20 -14.34 9.29
CA ILE A 16 0.84 -13.40 8.85
C ILE A 16 0.66 -12.03 9.53
N GLY A 17 -0.55 -11.46 9.50
CA GLY A 17 -0.83 -10.17 10.13
C GLY A 17 -0.53 -10.18 11.63
N THR A 18 -0.91 -11.26 12.33
CA THR A 18 -0.61 -11.45 13.75
C THR A 18 0.89 -11.57 14.00
N ALA A 19 1.62 -12.32 13.14
CA ALA A 19 3.07 -12.44 13.23
C ALA A 19 3.76 -11.08 13.04
N PHE A 20 3.29 -10.23 12.13
CA PHE A 20 3.78 -8.86 11.95
C PHE A 20 3.56 -8.01 13.21
N VAL A 21 2.39 -8.10 13.85
CA VAL A 21 2.09 -7.37 15.10
C VAL A 21 2.94 -7.86 16.27
N ILE A 22 3.20 -9.16 16.36
CA ILE A 22 4.04 -9.71 17.43
C ILE A 22 5.51 -9.36 17.18
N GLY A 23 5.99 -9.55 15.94
CA GLY A 23 7.36 -9.23 15.54
C GLY A 23 7.67 -7.75 15.67
N SER A 24 6.70 -6.86 15.38
CA SER A 24 6.90 -5.42 15.56
C SER A 24 7.25 -5.03 16.99
N ARG A 25 6.77 -5.77 18.00
CA ARG A 25 7.10 -5.49 19.41
C ARG A 25 8.57 -5.73 19.75
N SER A 26 9.26 -6.55 18.97
CA SER A 26 10.72 -6.75 19.12
C SER A 26 11.56 -5.67 18.42
N ILE A 27 10.93 -4.79 17.63
CA ILE A 27 11.63 -3.68 16.97
C ILE A 27 11.73 -2.52 17.95
N SER A 28 12.96 -2.14 18.30
CA SER A 28 13.26 -1.02 19.19
C SER A 28 12.67 0.29 18.67
N THR A 29 11.94 1.01 19.53
CA THR A 29 11.29 2.28 19.20
C THR A 29 12.27 3.43 18.91
N SER A 30 13.52 3.32 19.35
CA SER A 30 14.49 4.43 19.38
C SER A 30 15.57 4.38 18.29
N ALA A 31 15.50 3.46 17.33
CA ALA A 31 16.65 3.16 16.47
C ALA A 31 16.98 4.22 15.39
N TYR A 32 16.10 5.21 15.13
CA TYR A 32 16.24 6.07 13.95
C TYR A 32 16.05 7.58 14.17
N GLY A 33 15.94 8.08 15.41
CA GLY A 33 15.83 9.52 15.66
C GLY A 33 14.53 10.18 15.17
N SER A 34 13.58 9.41 14.65
CA SER A 34 12.24 9.85 14.25
C SER A 34 11.27 9.80 15.43
N ASN A 35 10.27 10.69 15.43
CA ASN A 35 9.20 10.70 16.45
C ASN A 35 8.33 9.43 16.42
N VAL A 36 8.36 8.69 15.32
CA VAL A 36 7.67 7.41 15.13
C VAL A 36 8.67 6.28 15.03
N GLY A 37 8.55 5.30 15.93
CA GLY A 37 9.39 4.12 15.96
C GLY A 37 9.17 3.19 14.75
N ALA A 38 10.24 2.51 14.32
CA ALA A 38 10.22 1.57 13.19
C ALA A 38 9.23 0.39 13.39
N ASN A 39 8.76 0.16 14.62
CA ASN A 39 7.75 -0.82 14.95
C ASN A 39 6.32 -0.42 14.56
N ILE A 40 6.03 0.87 14.38
CA ILE A 40 4.67 1.35 14.11
C ILE A 40 4.18 0.88 12.74
N PHE A 41 5.05 0.86 11.72
CA PHE A 41 4.69 0.42 10.37
C PHE A 41 4.24 -1.05 10.33
N PRO A 42 5.06 -2.03 10.78
CA PRO A 42 4.65 -3.43 10.79
C PRO A 42 3.44 -3.68 11.72
N MET A 43 3.32 -2.92 12.81
CA MET A 43 2.19 -3.04 13.74
C MET A 43 0.86 -2.62 13.09
N LEU A 44 0.82 -1.45 12.42
CA LEU A 44 -0.38 -0.96 11.76
C LEU A 44 -0.78 -1.85 10.57
N LEU A 45 0.18 -2.18 9.71
CA LEU A 45 -0.09 -3.05 8.55
C LEU A 45 -0.51 -4.45 8.98
N GLY A 46 0.18 -5.05 9.95
CA GLY A 46 -0.17 -6.35 10.50
C GLY A 46 -1.55 -6.37 11.15
N GLY A 47 -1.87 -5.34 11.94
CA GLY A 47 -3.18 -5.19 12.58
C GLY A 47 -4.31 -5.01 11.56
N PHE A 48 -4.10 -4.17 10.56
CA PHE A 48 -5.09 -3.96 9.48
C PHE A 48 -5.31 -5.23 8.66
N LEU A 49 -4.23 -5.94 8.30
CA LEU A 49 -4.32 -7.21 7.58
C LEU A 49 -5.06 -8.27 8.42
N ALA A 50 -4.76 -8.37 9.72
CA ALA A 50 -5.46 -9.27 10.61
C ALA A 50 -6.96 -8.94 10.69
N LEU A 51 -7.32 -7.66 10.82
CA LEU A 51 -8.71 -7.21 10.86
C LEU A 51 -9.46 -7.52 9.55
N MET A 52 -8.85 -7.25 8.39
CA MET A 52 -9.41 -7.60 7.08
C MET A 52 -9.57 -9.11 6.91
N SER A 53 -8.63 -9.90 7.44
CA SER A 53 -8.69 -11.36 7.39
C SER A 53 -9.84 -11.92 8.24
N VAL A 54 -10.06 -11.36 9.44
CA VAL A 54 -11.22 -11.72 10.28
C VAL A 54 -12.53 -11.42 9.56
N ARG A 55 -12.63 -10.23 8.93
CA ARG A 55 -13.81 -9.87 8.11
C ARG A 55 -14.01 -10.84 6.95
N LEU A 56 -12.95 -11.20 6.22
CA LEU A 56 -13.01 -12.15 5.11
C LEU A 56 -13.51 -13.53 5.56
N ILE A 57 -12.99 -14.02 6.68
CA ILE A 57 -13.42 -15.29 7.29
C ILE A 57 -14.91 -15.20 7.68
N TYR A 58 -15.32 -14.11 8.36
CA TYR A 58 -16.70 -13.89 8.76
C TYR A 58 -17.66 -13.85 7.56
N ASP A 59 -17.32 -13.12 6.51
CA ASP A 59 -18.10 -13.05 5.27
C ASP A 59 -18.16 -14.40 4.57
N THR A 60 -17.09 -15.21 4.63
CA THR A 60 -17.07 -16.57 4.08
C THR A 60 -18.03 -17.51 4.81
N PHE A 61 -18.16 -17.38 6.14
CA PHE A 61 -19.12 -18.16 6.92
C PHE A 61 -20.56 -17.69 6.73
N ARG A 62 -20.78 -16.39 6.52
CA ARG A 62 -22.12 -15.80 6.36
C ARG A 62 -22.66 -15.93 4.93
N ARG A 63 -21.80 -16.08 3.92
CA ARG A 63 -22.21 -16.22 2.51
C ARG A 63 -22.81 -17.60 2.24
N GLN A 64 -24.15 -17.67 2.28
CA GLN A 64 -24.93 -18.66 1.56
C GLN A 64 -24.83 -18.33 0.05
N LYS A 65 -24.05 -19.13 -0.71
CA LYS A 65 -23.89 -19.10 -2.18
C LYS A 65 -24.24 -17.76 -2.85
N ALA A 66 -23.35 -16.77 -2.74
CA ALA A 66 -23.42 -15.63 -3.66
C ALA A 66 -23.01 -16.09 -5.07
N GLU A 67 -23.83 -15.75 -6.06
CA GLU A 67 -23.62 -15.98 -7.49
C GLU A 67 -22.17 -15.70 -7.92
N LYS A 68 -21.59 -16.62 -8.70
CA LYS A 68 -20.24 -16.46 -9.25
C LYS A 68 -20.29 -15.35 -10.29
N TYR A 69 -20.00 -14.12 -9.88
CA TYR A 69 -19.54 -13.14 -10.84
C TYR A 69 -18.21 -13.64 -11.41
N LYS A 70 -18.20 -14.06 -12.68
CA LYS A 70 -16.97 -14.29 -13.43
C LYS A 70 -16.33 -12.93 -13.66
N GLU A 71 -15.57 -12.48 -12.68
CA GLU A 71 -14.67 -11.35 -12.88
C GLU A 71 -13.61 -11.82 -13.90
N ASN A 72 -13.63 -11.20 -15.08
CA ASN A 72 -12.57 -11.44 -16.06
C ASN A 72 -11.28 -10.91 -15.42
N LEU A 73 -10.33 -11.82 -15.18
CA LEU A 73 -9.02 -11.47 -14.64
C LEU A 73 -8.36 -10.48 -15.60
N ASP A 74 -8.28 -9.21 -15.20
CA ASP A 74 -7.73 -8.14 -16.04
C ASP A 74 -6.19 -8.13 -15.89
N TYR A 75 -5.57 -9.20 -16.39
CA TYR A 75 -4.12 -9.41 -16.35
C TYR A 75 -3.35 -8.24 -16.97
N LYS A 76 -3.94 -7.57 -17.96
CA LYS A 76 -3.33 -6.40 -18.59
C LYS A 76 -3.15 -5.27 -17.58
N ARG A 77 -4.20 -4.93 -16.83
CA ARG A 77 -4.12 -3.90 -15.77
C ARG A 77 -3.17 -4.30 -14.65
N PHE A 78 -3.22 -5.58 -14.25
CA PHE A 78 -2.30 -6.11 -13.25
C PHE A 78 -0.84 -5.94 -13.67
N ILE A 79 -0.47 -6.33 -14.89
CA ILE A 79 0.89 -6.19 -15.42
C ILE A 79 1.31 -4.72 -15.49
N ILE A 80 0.42 -3.82 -15.93
CA ILE A 80 0.73 -2.38 -16.00
C ILE A 80 1.04 -1.83 -14.60
N ILE A 81 0.19 -2.12 -13.61
CA ILE A 81 0.39 -1.66 -12.22
C ILE A 81 1.64 -2.30 -11.61
N PHE A 82 1.89 -3.58 -11.90
CA PHE A 82 3.08 -4.28 -11.42
C PHE A 82 4.37 -3.66 -11.98
N ILE A 83 4.43 -3.41 -13.29
CA ILE A 83 5.57 -2.72 -13.91
C ILE A 83 5.72 -1.32 -13.32
N ALA A 84 4.62 -0.58 -13.17
CA ALA A 84 4.66 0.75 -12.56
C ALA A 84 5.21 0.71 -11.12
N ALA A 85 4.88 -0.31 -10.33
CA ALA A 85 5.40 -0.50 -8.97
C ALA A 85 6.89 -0.82 -8.97
N VAL A 86 7.37 -1.66 -9.91
CA VAL A 86 8.79 -1.95 -10.08
C VAL A 86 9.56 -0.70 -10.47
N LEU A 87 9.05 0.08 -11.43
CA LEU A 87 9.65 1.35 -11.85
C LEU A 87 9.63 2.38 -10.71
N TYR A 88 8.54 2.44 -9.93
CA TYR A 88 8.46 3.28 -8.74
C TYR A 88 9.58 2.95 -7.76
N ALA A 89 9.76 1.67 -7.41
CA ALA A 89 10.82 1.25 -6.48
C ALA A 89 12.22 1.55 -7.02
N TYR A 90 12.44 1.36 -8.33
CA TYR A 90 13.71 1.65 -8.98
C TYR A 90 14.05 3.15 -8.99
N PHE A 91 13.08 4.00 -9.36
CA PHE A 91 13.29 5.44 -9.48
C PHE A 91 13.12 6.23 -8.17
N LEU A 92 12.69 5.59 -7.08
CA LEU A 92 12.43 6.27 -5.82
C LEU A 92 13.67 7.00 -5.31
N GLU A 93 14.84 6.38 -5.43
CA GLU A 93 16.12 6.92 -4.96
C GLU A 93 16.63 8.05 -5.87
N ASP A 94 16.51 7.91 -7.20
CA ASP A 94 17.01 8.90 -8.17
C ASP A 94 16.11 10.13 -8.31
N ILE A 95 14.80 9.92 -8.41
CA ILE A 95 13.82 10.95 -8.77
C ILE A 95 13.14 11.56 -7.53
N GLY A 96 13.13 10.83 -6.40
CA GLY A 96 12.49 11.24 -5.16
C GLY A 96 11.04 10.77 -5.03
N PHE A 97 10.56 10.72 -3.79
CA PHE A 97 9.25 10.20 -3.41
C PHE A 97 8.09 10.98 -4.05
N VAL A 98 8.20 12.32 -4.13
CA VAL A 98 7.08 13.15 -4.58
C VAL A 98 6.71 12.88 -6.04
N ILE A 99 7.70 12.84 -6.91
CA ILE A 99 7.52 12.65 -8.35
C ILE A 99 7.23 11.19 -8.67
N SER A 100 7.96 10.25 -8.06
CA SER A 100 7.75 8.80 -8.29
C SER A 100 6.36 8.36 -7.86
N THR A 101 5.89 8.79 -6.68
CA THR A 101 4.54 8.47 -6.18
C THR A 101 3.45 9.12 -7.02
N PHE A 102 3.67 10.37 -7.47
CA PHE A 102 2.74 11.05 -8.37
C PHE A 102 2.56 10.26 -9.68
N LEU A 103 3.65 9.84 -10.32
CA LEU A 103 3.60 9.05 -11.56
C LEU A 103 2.96 7.69 -11.33
N PHE A 104 3.32 7.00 -10.25
CA PHE A 104 2.76 5.71 -9.90
C PHE A 104 1.24 5.78 -9.69
N LEU A 105 0.76 6.75 -8.92
CA LEU A 105 -0.67 6.96 -8.68
C LEU A 105 -1.40 7.38 -9.96
N MET A 106 -0.79 8.23 -10.78
CA MET A 106 -1.39 8.65 -12.05
C MET A 106 -1.58 7.47 -13.00
N ILE A 107 -0.57 6.60 -13.14
CA ILE A 107 -0.67 5.37 -13.94
C ILE A 107 -1.70 4.42 -13.33
N GLY A 108 -1.67 4.23 -12.01
CA GLY A 108 -2.58 3.37 -11.28
C GLY A 108 -4.04 3.78 -11.47
N PHE A 109 -4.37 5.06 -11.22
CA PHE A 109 -5.71 5.59 -11.37
C PHE A 109 -6.20 5.53 -12.81
N GLN A 110 -5.38 5.89 -13.81
CA GLN A 110 -5.78 5.79 -15.21
C GLN A 110 -6.00 4.34 -15.67
N THR A 111 -5.23 3.40 -15.11
CA THR A 111 -5.34 1.97 -15.43
C THR A 111 -6.58 1.35 -14.80
N MET A 112 -6.92 1.74 -13.56
CA MET A 112 -8.05 1.18 -12.81
C MET A 112 -9.38 1.86 -13.13
N GLN A 113 -9.38 3.20 -13.25
CA GLN A 113 -10.56 4.00 -13.59
C GLN A 113 -10.28 4.77 -14.89
N LYS A 114 -11.15 4.58 -15.89
CA LYS A 114 -11.31 5.55 -17.00
C LYS A 114 -12.02 6.83 -16.50
N GLY A 115 -11.59 7.38 -15.37
CA GLY A 115 -12.11 8.63 -14.83
C GLY A 115 -11.47 9.84 -15.52
N SER A 116 -11.97 11.04 -15.21
CA SER A 116 -11.35 12.29 -15.68
C SER A 116 -9.90 12.38 -15.20
N VAL A 117 -8.97 12.52 -16.16
CA VAL A 117 -7.51 12.66 -15.91
C VAL A 117 -7.23 13.79 -14.92
N TRP A 118 -8.05 14.84 -14.93
CA TRP A 118 -7.97 15.96 -14.00
C TRP A 118 -8.14 15.57 -12.54
N VAL A 119 -9.07 14.66 -12.24
CA VAL A 119 -9.31 14.19 -10.87
C VAL A 119 -8.14 13.33 -10.40
N SER A 120 -7.65 12.44 -11.29
CA SER A 120 -6.48 11.61 -10.99
C SER A 120 -5.23 12.46 -10.72
N LEU A 121 -5.04 13.53 -11.50
CA LEU A 121 -3.94 14.46 -11.33
C LEU A 121 -4.01 15.20 -9.99
N LEU A 122 -5.17 15.77 -9.65
CA LEU A 122 -5.34 16.51 -8.40
C LEU A 122 -5.14 15.61 -7.18
N ILE A 123 -5.73 14.39 -7.19
CA ILE A 123 -5.58 13.43 -6.10
C ILE A 123 -4.11 12.97 -5.98
N SER A 124 -3.45 12.67 -7.09
CA SER A 124 -2.06 12.19 -7.06
C SER A 124 -1.10 13.25 -6.53
N ILE A 125 -1.27 14.52 -6.91
CA ILE A 125 -0.47 15.64 -6.37
C ILE A 125 -0.76 15.82 -4.89
N ALA A 126 -2.04 15.94 -4.51
CA ALA A 126 -2.42 16.18 -3.12
C ALA A 126 -1.96 15.04 -2.21
N PHE A 127 -2.06 13.79 -2.66
CA PHE A 127 -1.61 12.63 -1.90
C PHE A 127 -0.10 12.59 -1.77
N SER A 128 0.63 12.75 -2.87
CA SER A 128 2.09 12.71 -2.86
C SER A 128 2.70 13.82 -1.99
N CYS A 129 2.26 15.07 -2.19
CA CYS A 129 2.70 16.20 -1.38
C CYS A 129 2.24 16.09 0.08
N GLY A 130 1.00 15.64 0.32
CA GLY A 130 0.45 15.49 1.67
C GLY A 130 1.18 14.43 2.48
N VAL A 131 1.48 13.27 1.89
CA VAL A 131 2.25 12.22 2.55
C VAL A 131 3.69 12.67 2.81
N TYR A 132 4.34 13.31 1.84
CA TYR A 132 5.68 13.87 2.03
C TYR A 132 5.70 14.89 3.17
N TYR A 133 4.74 15.81 3.20
CA TYR A 133 4.65 16.83 4.24
C TYR A 133 4.46 16.21 5.63
N LEU A 134 3.52 15.26 5.77
CA LEU A 134 3.29 14.56 7.04
C LEU A 134 4.52 13.78 7.49
N TYR A 135 5.20 13.09 6.57
CA TYR A 135 6.33 12.25 6.94
C TYR A 135 7.60 13.04 7.26
N VAL A 136 7.89 14.10 6.50
CA VAL A 136 9.09 14.91 6.71
C VAL A 136 8.90 15.95 7.81
N ASN A 137 7.79 16.69 7.80
CA ASN A 137 7.61 17.84 8.71
C ASN A 137 6.91 17.49 10.02
N LEU A 138 6.03 16.47 10.03
CA LEU A 138 5.29 16.10 11.24
C LEU A 138 5.91 14.91 11.97
N LEU A 139 6.52 13.99 11.23
CA LEU A 139 7.05 12.73 11.76
C LEU A 139 8.59 12.74 11.89
N ASP A 140 9.26 13.80 11.41
CA ASP A 140 10.73 13.92 11.32
C ASP A 140 11.39 12.71 10.63
N GLY A 141 10.69 12.13 9.65
CA GLY A 141 11.17 11.00 8.87
C GLY A 141 12.02 11.44 7.68
N SER A 142 13.01 10.62 7.32
CA SER A 142 13.82 10.84 6.11
C SER A 142 13.13 10.24 4.87
N LEU A 143 12.70 11.09 3.94
CA LEU A 143 12.27 10.70 2.59
C LEU A 143 13.03 11.54 1.56
N PRO A 144 13.50 10.93 0.46
CA PRO A 144 14.08 11.70 -0.65
C PRO A 144 12.97 12.55 -1.28
N GLY A 145 13.05 13.87 -1.13
CA GLY A 145 12.02 14.78 -1.62
C GLY A 145 12.13 15.05 -3.12
N PHE A 146 13.31 15.54 -3.53
CA PHE A 146 13.59 15.98 -4.89
C PHE A 146 14.66 15.08 -5.56
N PRO A 147 14.73 15.10 -6.91
CA PRO A 147 15.73 14.36 -7.66
C PRO A 147 17.14 14.60 -7.14
N THR A 148 17.90 13.54 -6.94
CA THR A 148 19.30 13.60 -6.46
C THR A 148 20.21 14.39 -7.41
N TRP A 149 19.80 14.51 -8.68
CA TRP A 149 20.50 15.30 -9.70
C TRP A 149 20.25 16.81 -9.65
N LEU A 150 19.35 17.30 -8.79
CA LEU A 150 19.12 18.74 -8.59
C LEU A 150 20.05 19.38 -7.54
N GLY A 151 20.91 18.59 -6.88
CA GLY A 151 22.01 19.12 -6.06
C GLY A 151 21.59 19.89 -4.80
N PHE A 152 20.44 19.56 -4.21
CA PHE A 152 19.98 20.08 -2.91
C PHE A 152 20.16 19.02 -1.81
#